data_AF-A0A7W9CVM2-F1
#
_entry.id   AF-A0A7W9CVM2-F1
#
_cell.length_a   1.000
_cell.length_b   1.000
_cell.length_c   1.000
_cell.angle_alpha   90.00
_cell.angle_beta   90.00
_cell.angle_gamma   90.00
#
_symmetry.space_group_name_H-M   'P 1'
#
loop_
_entity.id
_entity.type
_entity.pdbx_description
1 polymer ?
#
loop_
_entity_poly.entity_id
_entity_poly.type
_entity_poly.pdbx_seq_one_letter_code
_entity_poly.pdbx_strand_id
1 'polypeptide(L)'
;MRTRHPLALVALAAGFGLWLAAFILLYGSLSVGCRLGWHRIELAGGLTLQRAQLVALFAVAVAASGGLAVALRPVRPADEPAEGFLRPVAFRAAVAATAATVVTFAAVLVLTTCR
;
A
#
# COMPACT_ATOMS: atom_id res chain seq x y z
N MET A 1 -11.26 -20.90 25.71
CA MET A 1 -10.96 -20.83 24.26
C MET A 1 -10.57 -19.39 23.93
N ARG A 2 -9.30 -19.15 23.63
CA ARG A 2 -8.67 -17.82 23.60
C ARG A 2 -8.68 -17.29 22.17
N THR A 3 -9.42 -16.22 21.92
CA THR A 3 -9.77 -15.64 20.60
C THR A 3 -8.63 -14.88 19.92
N ARG A 4 -7.36 -15.31 20.01
CA ARG A 4 -6.22 -14.58 19.41
C ARG A 4 -5.90 -14.93 17.95
N HIS A 5 -6.30 -16.11 17.48
CA HIS A 5 -6.17 -16.52 16.07
C HIS A 5 -6.86 -15.62 15.01
N PRO A 6 -8.08 -15.05 15.22
CA PRO A 6 -8.72 -14.23 14.21
C PRO A 6 -7.94 -12.95 13.88
N LEU A 7 -7.19 -12.39 14.84
CA LEU A 7 -6.45 -11.14 14.62
C LEU A 7 -5.31 -11.29 13.61
N ALA A 8 -4.60 -12.43 13.63
CA ALA A 8 -3.53 -12.68 12.67
C ALA A 8 -4.07 -12.86 11.24
N LEU A 9 -5.20 -13.57 11.10
CA LEU A 9 -5.87 -13.76 9.81
C LEU A 9 -6.47 -12.44 9.30
N VAL A 10 -7.09 -11.65 10.18
CA VAL A 10 -7.61 -10.32 9.85
C VAL A 10 -6.48 -9.38 9.43
N ALA A 11 -5.33 -9.42 10.10
CA ALA A 11 -4.19 -8.59 9.69
C ALA A 11 -3.62 -9.00 8.32
N LEU A 12 -3.59 -10.30 8.02
CA LEU A 12 -3.17 -10.80 6.72
C LEU A 12 -4.14 -10.37 5.61
N ALA A 13 -5.44 -10.52 5.86
CA ALA A 13 -6.50 -10.05 4.95
C ALA A 13 -6.47 -8.53 4.78
N ALA A 14 -6.21 -7.77 5.85
CA ALA A 14 -6.08 -6.32 5.81
C ALA A 14 -4.88 -5.87 4.96
N GLY A 15 -3.74 -6.58 5.04
CA GLY A 15 -2.57 -6.30 4.20
C GLY A 15 -2.87 -6.48 2.71
N PHE A 16 -3.48 -7.60 2.34
CA PHE A 16 -3.90 -7.84 0.95
C PHE A 16 -4.99 -6.88 0.48
N GLY A 17 -5.98 -6.60 1.32
CA GLY A 17 -7.06 -5.66 1.01
C GLY A 17 -6.54 -4.24 0.81
N LEU A 18 -5.59 -3.80 1.64
CA LEU A 18 -4.94 -2.49 1.50
C LEU A 18 -4.16 -2.40 0.18
N TRP A 19 -3.43 -3.46 -0.18
CA TRP A 19 -2.69 -3.53 -1.43
C TRP A 19 -3.63 -3.45 -2.65
N LEU A 20 -4.72 -4.22 -2.64
CA LEU A 20 -5.72 -4.21 -3.70
C LEU A 20 -6.40 -2.83 -3.83
N ALA A 21 -6.75 -2.20 -2.71
CA ALA A 21 -7.34 -0.87 -2.70
C ALA A 21 -6.39 0.18 -3.28
N ALA A 22 -5.11 0.14 -2.88
CA ALA A 22 -4.09 1.03 -3.43
C ALA A 22 -3.93 0.84 -4.95
N PHE A 23 -3.92 -0.41 -5.42
CA PHE A 23 -3.87 -0.73 -6.84
C PHE A 23 -5.05 -0.14 -7.61
N ILE A 24 -6.28 -0.38 -7.15
CA ILE A 24 -7.49 0.12 -7.79
C ILE A 24 -7.49 1.66 -7.83
N LEU A 25 -7.15 2.31 -6.71
CA LEU A 25 -7.14 3.77 -6.64
C LEU A 25 -6.09 4.39 -7.55
N LEU A 26 -4.85 3.88 -7.54
CA LEU A 26 -3.77 4.43 -8.36
C LEU A 26 -4.04 4.20 -9.86
N TYR A 27 -4.35 2.97 -10.28
CA TYR A 27 -4.57 2.67 -11.70
C TYR A 27 -5.88 3.28 -12.23
N GLY A 28 -6.94 3.26 -11.41
CA GLY A 28 -8.22 3.87 -11.75
C GLY A 28 -8.12 5.38 -11.88
N SER A 29 -7.49 6.05 -10.91
CA SER A 29 -7.30 7.51 -10.95
C SER A 29 -6.40 7.96 -12.08
N LEU A 30 -5.43 7.14 -12.51
CA LEU A 30 -4.59 7.44 -13.66
C LEU A 30 -5.41 7.49 -14.96
N SER A 31 -6.30 6.51 -15.15
CA SER A 31 -7.19 6.44 -16.31
C SER A 31 -8.25 7.56 -16.30
N VAL A 32 -8.87 7.78 -15.14
CA VAL A 32 -9.88 8.83 -14.93
C VAL A 32 -9.27 10.22 -15.08
N GLY A 33 -8.09 10.45 -14.51
CA GLY A 33 -7.37 11.73 -14.59
C GLY A 33 -7.01 12.12 -16.02
N CYS A 34 -6.62 11.15 -16.86
CA CYS A 34 -6.38 11.44 -18.28
C CYS A 34 -7.67 11.85 -19.00
N ARG A 35 -8.78 11.12 -18.77
CA ARG A 35 -10.06 11.42 -19.43
C ARG A 35 -10.69 12.74 -18.95
N LEU A 36 -10.52 13.09 -17.68
CA LEU A 36 -10.94 14.37 -17.12
C LEU A 36 -9.99 15.53 -17.46
N GLY A 37 -8.85 15.26 -18.07
CA GLY A 37 -7.90 16.30 -18.47
C GLY A 37 -7.07 16.89 -17.32
N TRP A 38 -6.94 16.19 -16.19
CA TRP A 38 -6.16 16.66 -15.04
C TRP A 38 -4.67 16.82 -15.32
N HIS A 39 -4.16 16.18 -16.38
CA HIS A 39 -2.82 16.42 -16.92
C HIS A 39 -2.63 17.83 -17.51
N ARG A 40 -3.72 18.57 -17.83
CA ARG A 40 -3.66 19.94 -18.36
C ARG A 40 -3.77 21.01 -17.27
N ILE A 41 -4.11 20.62 -16.04
CA ILE A 41 -4.22 21.53 -14.90
C ILE A 41 -2.85 21.57 -14.24
N GLU A 42 -2.11 22.66 -14.47
CA GLU A 42 -0.84 22.91 -13.80
C GLU A 42 -1.09 23.54 -12.42
N LEU A 43 -0.40 23.02 -11.39
CA LEU A 43 -0.41 23.64 -10.05
C LEU A 43 0.73 24.65 -9.91
N ALA A 44 1.98 24.17 -9.97
CA ALA A 44 3.20 24.96 -9.86
C ALA A 44 4.43 24.13 -10.26
N GLY A 45 5.45 24.77 -10.85
CA GLY A 45 6.74 24.12 -11.14
C GLY A 45 6.69 22.99 -12.18
N GLY A 46 5.74 23.03 -13.12
CA GLY A 46 5.52 21.95 -14.10
C GLY A 46 4.87 20.69 -13.52
N LEU A 47 4.38 20.75 -12.28
CA LEU A 47 3.62 19.68 -11.66
C LEU A 47 2.14 19.79 -12.04
N THR A 48 1.61 18.73 -12.66
CA THR A 48 0.19 18.64 -13.01
C THR A 48 -0.63 18.11 -11.84
N LEU A 49 -1.92 18.43 -11.80
CA LEU A 49 -2.85 17.93 -10.78
C LEU A 49 -2.87 16.40 -10.73
N GLN A 50 -2.77 15.78 -11.90
CA GLN A 50 -2.69 14.34 -12.01
C GLN A 50 -1.44 13.76 -11.33
N ARG A 51 -0.26 14.36 -11.54
CA ARG A 51 0.96 13.92 -10.85
C ARG A 51 0.89 14.14 -9.34
N ALA A 52 0.40 15.30 -8.90
CA ALA A 52 0.25 15.60 -7.48
C ALA A 52 -0.63 14.56 -6.77
N GLN A 53 -1.78 14.25 -7.36
CA GLN A 53 -2.70 13.25 -6.82
C GLN A 53 -2.10 11.85 -6.77
N LEU A 54 -1.43 11.42 -7.85
CA LEU A 54 -0.85 10.09 -7.91
C LEU A 54 0.29 9.94 -6.89
N VAL A 55 1.12 10.96 -6.70
CA VAL A 55 2.15 10.97 -5.65
C VAL A 55 1.51 10.94 -4.26
N ALA A 56 0.43 11.70 -4.03
CA ALA A 56 -0.28 11.68 -2.75
C ALA A 56 -0.86 10.28 -2.44
N LEU A 57 -1.52 9.65 -3.42
CA LEU A 57 -2.06 8.28 -3.27
C LEU A 57 -0.94 7.26 -3.04
N PHE A 58 0.18 7.39 -3.74
CA PHE A 58 1.34 6.54 -3.54
C PHE A 58 1.92 6.69 -2.13
N ALA A 59 2.08 7.93 -1.65
CA ALA A 59 2.56 8.20 -0.30
C ALA A 59 1.63 7.62 0.77
N VAL A 60 0.31 7.75 0.60
CA VAL A 60 -0.69 7.15 1.49
C VAL A 60 -0.59 5.62 1.48
N ALA A 61 -0.47 5.00 0.31
CA ALA A 61 -0.34 3.55 0.19
C ALA A 61 0.93 3.02 0.88
N VAL A 62 2.07 3.70 0.69
CA VAL A 62 3.33 3.36 1.36
C VAL A 62 3.23 3.56 2.86
N ALA A 63 2.66 4.68 3.32
CA ALA A 63 2.48 4.97 4.74
C ALA A 63 1.56 3.96 5.43
N ALA A 64 0.46 3.58 4.79
CA ALA A 64 -0.46 2.58 5.32
C ALA A 64 0.17 1.18 5.36
N SER A 65 0.92 0.79 4.32
CA SER A 65 1.63 -0.49 4.26
C SER A 65 2.74 -0.56 5.32
N GLY A 66 3.54 0.50 5.44
CA GLY A 66 4.58 0.63 6.43
C GLY A 66 4.04 0.67 7.86
N GLY A 67 2.93 1.39 8.09
CA GLY A 67 2.23 1.42 9.37
C GLY A 67 1.74 0.03 9.79
N LEU A 68 1.19 -0.75 8.85
CA LEU A 68 0.79 -2.14 9.10
C LEU A 68 2.00 -3.03 9.42
N ALA A 69 3.12 -2.89 8.69
CA ALA A 69 4.34 -3.63 8.98
C ALA A 69 4.92 -3.31 10.37
N VAL A 70 4.90 -2.04 10.78
CA VAL A 70 5.31 -1.60 12.13
C VAL A 70 4.37 -2.16 13.19
N ALA A 71 3.06 -2.13 12.96
CA ALA A 71 2.07 -2.70 13.88
C ALA A 71 2.21 -4.22 14.04
N LEU A 72 2.66 -4.92 12.99
CA LEU A 72 2.92 -6.36 13.00
C LEU A 72 4.31 -6.75 13.50
N ARG A 73 5.17 -5.78 13.84
CA ARG A 73 6.52 -6.06 14.32
C ARG A 73 6.44 -6.94 15.59
N PRO A 74 7.19 -8.05 15.66
CA PRO A 74 7.21 -8.88 16.86
C PRO A 74 7.93 -8.14 17.99
N VAL A 75 7.18 -7.69 19.00
CA VAL A 75 7.70 -6.98 20.18
C VAL A 75 7.91 -7.92 21.39
N ARG A 76 7.25 -9.08 21.39
CA ARG A 76 7.34 -10.08 22.46
C ARG A 76 7.48 -11.49 21.89
N PRO A 77 8.22 -12.39 22.56
CA PRO A 77 8.21 -13.81 22.22
C PRO A 77 6.77 -14.33 22.29
N ALA A 78 6.42 -15.21 21.35
CA ALA A 78 5.08 -15.79 21.30
C ALA A 78 4.91 -16.78 22.46
N ASP A 79 3.84 -16.61 23.24
CA ASP A 79 3.51 -17.53 24.34
C ASP A 79 2.95 -18.87 23.79
N GLU A 80 2.45 -18.86 22.56
CA GLU A 80 1.85 -20.02 21.88
C GLU A 80 2.64 -20.42 20.62
N PRO A 81 2.82 -21.74 20.36
CA PRO A 81 3.60 -22.23 19.21
C PRO A 81 2.99 -21.81 17.85
N ALA A 82 1.67 -21.71 17.75
CA ALA A 82 0.99 -21.25 16.52
C ALA A 82 1.19 -19.74 16.26
N GLU A 83 1.24 -18.91 17.31
CA GLU A 83 1.62 -17.49 17.19
C GLU A 83 3.10 -17.34 16.80
N GLY A 84 3.96 -18.26 17.25
CA GLY A 84 5.38 -18.32 16.90
C GLY A 84 5.65 -18.47 15.41
N PHE A 85 4.75 -19.12 14.66
CA PHE A 85 4.86 -19.25 13.20
C PHE A 85 4.11 -18.14 12.44
N LEU A 86 2.86 -17.84 12.81
CA LEU A 86 2.02 -16.91 12.05
C LEU A 86 2.53 -15.47 12.11
N ARG A 87 3.07 -15.04 13.24
CA ARG A 87 3.53 -13.66 13.46
C ARG A 87 4.74 -13.28 12.58
N PRO A 88 5.83 -14.06 12.50
CA PRO A 88 6.93 -13.75 11.58
C PRO A 88 6.52 -13.88 10.10
N VAL A 89 5.62 -14.80 9.75
CA VAL A 89 5.10 -14.92 8.38
C VAL A 89 4.28 -13.69 8.01
N ALA A 90 3.37 -13.23 8.87
CA ALA A 90 2.59 -12.02 8.65
C ALA A 90 3.48 -10.77 8.53
N PHE A 91 4.52 -10.65 9.36
CA PHE A 91 5.47 -9.55 9.27
C PHE A 91 6.26 -9.59 7.94
N ARG A 92 6.80 -10.74 7.54
CA ARG A 92 7.51 -10.91 6.26
C ARG A 92 6.59 -10.64 5.06
N ALA A 93 5.34 -11.09 5.13
CA ALA A 93 4.34 -10.81 4.11
C ALA A 93 4.04 -9.30 4.01
N ALA A 94 3.93 -8.58 5.14
CA ALA A 94 3.73 -7.13 5.16
C ALA A 94 4.94 -6.37 4.58
N VAL A 95 6.16 -6.81 4.89
CA VAL A 95 7.39 -6.26 4.29
C VAL A 95 7.43 -6.52 2.79
N ALA A 96 7.15 -7.75 2.35
CA ALA A 96 7.10 -8.10 0.93
C ALA A 96 6.02 -7.32 0.19
N ALA A 97 4.84 -7.12 0.79
CA ALA A 97 3.77 -6.30 0.24
C ALA A 97 4.20 -4.83 0.10
N THR A 98 4.92 -4.28 1.09
CA THR A 98 5.46 -2.92 1.02
C THR A 98 6.46 -2.78 -0.12
N ALA A 99 7.39 -3.75 -0.26
CA ALA A 99 8.35 -3.77 -1.35
C ALA A 99 7.64 -3.90 -2.71
N ALA A 100 6.64 -4.78 -2.82
CA ALA A 100 5.83 -4.95 -4.02
C ALA A 100 5.07 -3.66 -4.37
N THR A 101 4.48 -2.96 -3.40
CA THR A 101 3.86 -1.63 -3.59
C THR A 101 4.87 -0.65 -4.17
N VAL A 102 6.06 -0.54 -3.58
CA VAL A 102 7.09 0.38 -4.07
C VAL A 102 7.49 0.04 -5.50
N VAL A 103 7.79 -1.22 -5.80
CA VAL A 103 8.21 -1.65 -7.14
C VAL A 103 7.09 -1.47 -8.18
N THR A 104 5.86 -1.85 -7.84
CA THR A 104 4.70 -1.79 -8.75
C THR A 104 4.33 -0.35 -9.09
N PHE A 105 4.38 0.55 -8.11
CA PHE A 105 3.96 1.94 -8.29
C PHE A 105 5.11 2.91 -8.53
N ALA A 106 6.38 2.49 -8.48
CA ALA A 106 7.52 3.33 -8.86
C ALA A 106 7.39 3.87 -10.30
N ALA A 107 6.74 3.10 -11.18
CA ALA A 107 6.42 3.51 -12.54
C ALA A 107 5.64 4.84 -12.62
N VAL A 108 4.82 5.17 -11.61
CA VAL A 108 4.07 6.43 -11.51
C VAL A 108 4.99 7.66 -11.48
N LEU A 109 6.21 7.51 -10.94
CA LEU A 109 7.18 8.61 -10.83
C LEU A 109 7.87 8.91 -12.16
N VAL A 110 7.94 7.94 -13.07
CA VAL A 110 8.75 8.02 -14.29
C VAL A 110 7.88 8.14 -15.56
N LEU A 111 6.70 7.50 -15.59
CA LEU A 111 5.87 7.49 -16.80
C LEU A 111 5.19 8.83 -17.06
N THR A 112 5.17 9.22 -18.34
CA THR A 112 4.25 10.22 -18.87
C THR A 112 2.85 9.60 -18.88
N THR A 113 1.96 10.11 -18.03
CA THR A 113 0.70 9.43 -17.69
C THR A 113 -0.36 9.47 -18.78
N CYS A 114 -0.32 10.45 -19.69
CA CYS A 114 -1.28 10.59 -20.77
C CYS A 114 -0.53 10.86 -22.07
N ARG A 115 -0.81 10.05 -23.10
CA ARG A 115 -0.52 10.35 -24.51
C ARG A 115 -1.84 10.49 -25.25
#